data_AF-A0A922SKC1-F1
#
_entry.id   AF-A0A922SKC1-F1
#
_cell.length_a   1.000
_cell.length_b   1.000
_cell.length_c   1.000
_cell.angle_alpha   90.00
_cell.angle_beta   90.00
_cell.angle_gamma   90.00
#
_symmetry.space_group_name_H-M   'P 1'
#
loop_
_entity.id
_entity.type
_entity.pdbx_description
1 polymer ?
#
loop_
_entity_poly.entity_id
_entity_poly.type
_entity_poly.pdbx_seq_one_letter_code
_entity_poly.pdbx_strand_id
1 'polypeptide(L)'
;MDLYLLAELKTISLKVTTVDMQKPPPDFRTNFEATHPPILIDNGLAILENEKIERHIMKSVPGGHNLFVQDKEVASLIENLYSKLKLVLVRKDEQKSAALRAHLGRIDGLLERRGTRKIFVQNNNRYVSLQALKMKKHEELETPTFTTSIPIDVSENSNAE
;
A
#
# COMPACT_ATOMS: atom_id res chain seq x y z
N MET A 1 5.13 3.74 -0.92
CA MET A 1 6.15 3.38 0.08
C MET A 1 7.53 3.34 -0.55
N ASP A 2 7.64 2.72 -1.73
CA ASP A 2 8.87 2.57 -2.50
C ASP A 2 9.63 3.88 -2.75
N LEU A 3 8.95 4.92 -3.25
CA LEU A 3 9.57 6.24 -3.46
C LEU A 3 10.05 6.92 -2.17
N TYR A 4 9.39 6.66 -1.04
CA TYR A 4 9.82 7.22 0.25
C TYR A 4 11.14 6.58 0.69
N LEU A 5 11.29 5.26 0.53
CA LEU A 5 12.55 4.56 0.80
C LEU A 5 13.70 5.09 -0.07
N LEU A 6 13.44 5.35 -1.37
CA LEU A 6 14.45 5.93 -2.27
C LEU A 6 14.84 7.35 -1.83
N ALA A 7 13.88 8.15 -1.39
CA ALA A 7 14.15 9.49 -0.87
C ALA A 7 14.94 9.45 0.45
N GLU A 8 14.64 8.52 1.36
CA GLU A 8 15.43 8.31 2.59
C GLU A 8 16.87 7.90 2.30
N LEU A 9 17.07 7.06 1.27
CA LEU A 9 18.39 6.70 0.76
C LEU A 9 19.08 7.85 -0.01
N LYS A 10 18.44 9.02 -0.08
CA LYS A 10 18.91 10.24 -0.77
C LYS A 10 19.18 10.03 -2.26
N THR A 11 18.56 9.02 -2.89
CA THR A 11 18.71 8.77 -4.33
C THR A 11 17.82 9.66 -5.17
N ILE A 12 16.72 10.14 -4.59
CA ILE A 12 15.77 11.06 -5.25
C ILE A 12 15.32 12.17 -4.30
N SER A 13 14.83 13.28 -4.87
CA SER A 13 14.00 14.25 -4.16
C SER A 13 12.53 13.91 -4.38
N LEU A 14 11.79 13.70 -3.30
CA LEU A 14 10.37 13.34 -3.36
C LEU A 14 9.48 14.51 -2.91
N LYS A 15 8.57 14.94 -3.79
CA LYS A 15 7.49 15.87 -3.48
C LYS A 15 6.16 15.15 -3.64
N VAL A 16 5.36 15.11 -2.59
CA VAL A 16 3.99 14.55 -2.63
C VAL A 16 3.01 15.71 -2.71
N THR A 17 2.04 15.63 -3.63
CA THR A 17 0.98 16.65 -3.79
C THR A 17 -0.37 15.96 -3.72
N THR A 18 -1.21 16.40 -2.79
CA THR A 18 -2.57 15.89 -2.60
C THR A 18 -3.54 16.63 -3.50
N VAL A 19 -4.45 15.90 -4.15
CA VAL A 19 -5.48 16.47 -5.02
C VAL A 19 -6.85 16.04 -4.52
N ASP A 20 -7.74 17.00 -4.28
CA ASP A 20 -9.15 16.74 -4.03
C ASP A 20 -9.85 16.43 -5.35
N MET A 21 -10.23 15.16 -5.56
CA MET A 21 -10.90 14.74 -6.80
C MET A 21 -12.36 15.19 -6.90
N GLN A 22 -12.98 15.65 -5.80
CA GLN A 22 -14.32 16.28 -5.82
C GLN A 22 -14.24 17.73 -6.30
N LYS A 23 -13.14 18.42 -5.97
CA LYS A 23 -12.84 19.80 -6.38
C LYS A 23 -11.41 19.91 -6.91
N PRO A 24 -11.10 19.29 -8.07
CA PRO A 24 -9.73 19.29 -8.58
C PRO A 24 -9.33 20.71 -9.02
N PRO A 25 -8.04 21.06 -8.93
CA PRO A 25 -7.52 22.30 -9.51
C PRO A 25 -7.92 22.45 -10.98
N PRO A 26 -8.16 23.70 -11.47
CA PRO A 26 -8.65 23.91 -12.83
C PRO A 26 -7.78 23.28 -13.92
N ASP A 27 -6.47 23.32 -13.74
CA ASP A 27 -5.45 22.81 -14.65
C ASP A 27 -5.28 21.29 -14.58
N PHE A 28 -5.72 20.64 -13.50
CA PHE A 28 -5.55 19.19 -13.30
C PHE A 28 -6.22 18.37 -14.40
N ARG A 29 -7.45 18.74 -14.79
CA ARG A 29 -8.20 18.00 -15.82
C ARG A 29 -7.55 18.13 -17.20
N THR A 30 -7.04 19.31 -17.52
CA THR A 30 -6.36 19.58 -18.80
C THR A 30 -5.02 18.87 -18.86
N ASN A 31 -4.27 18.83 -17.76
CA ASN A 31 -2.92 18.26 -17.73
C ASN A 31 -2.89 16.73 -17.63
N PHE A 32 -3.93 16.10 -17.06
CA PHE A 32 -3.93 14.67 -16.73
C PHE A 32 -5.15 13.89 -17.23
N GLU A 33 -5.94 14.49 -18.14
CA GLU A 33 -7.07 13.84 -18.82
C GLU A 33 -8.11 13.20 -17.87
N ALA A 34 -8.31 13.80 -16.69
CA ALA A 34 -9.15 13.26 -15.62
C ALA A 34 -8.74 11.86 -15.12
N THR A 35 -7.49 11.45 -15.34
CA THR A 35 -6.94 10.22 -14.75
C THR A 35 -6.96 10.31 -13.24
N HIS A 36 -7.42 9.24 -12.58
CA HIS A 36 -7.40 9.16 -11.14
C HIS A 36 -5.95 8.97 -10.63
N PRO A 37 -5.55 9.67 -9.55
CA PRO A 37 -4.29 9.37 -8.86
C PRO A 37 -4.20 7.88 -8.46
N PRO A 38 -2.99 7.29 -8.37
CA PRO A 38 -1.69 7.96 -8.35
C PRO A 38 -1.17 8.39 -9.74
N ILE A 39 -0.50 9.54 -9.79
CA ILE A 39 0.21 10.06 -10.97
C ILE A 39 1.65 10.36 -10.55
N LEU A 40 2.63 9.92 -11.35
CA LEU A 40 4.04 10.22 -11.14
C LEU A 40 4.49 11.29 -12.12
N ILE A 41 5.17 12.33 -11.64
CA ILE A 41 5.81 13.35 -12.47
C ILE A 41 7.32 13.27 -12.21
N ASP A 42 8.09 12.95 -13.25
CA ASP A 42 9.54 12.88 -13.19
C ASP A 42 10.15 13.79 -14.26
N ASN A 43 10.84 14.86 -13.83
CA ASN A 43 11.46 15.86 -14.71
C ASN A 43 10.53 16.40 -15.83
N GLY A 44 9.24 16.58 -15.51
CA GLY A 44 8.21 17.07 -16.44
C GLY A 44 7.49 15.97 -17.23
N LEU A 45 7.95 14.72 -17.17
CA LEU A 45 7.25 13.57 -17.74
C LEU A 45 6.16 13.09 -16.78
N ALA A 46 4.90 13.19 -17.19
CA ALA A 46 3.76 12.66 -16.45
C ALA A 46 3.46 11.20 -16.84
N ILE A 47 3.39 10.32 -15.84
CA ILE A 47 3.11 8.89 -15.98
C ILE A 47 1.83 8.61 -15.20
N LEU A 48 0.79 8.20 -15.93
CA LEU A 48 -0.59 8.19 -15.42
C LEU A 48 -1.10 6.79 -15.07
N GLU A 49 -0.53 5.74 -15.66
CA GLU A 49 -0.96 4.36 -15.45
C GLU A 49 -0.08 3.66 -14.41
N ASN A 50 -0.70 2.96 -13.45
CA ASN A 50 0.00 2.27 -12.36
C ASN A 50 1.12 1.35 -12.85
N GLU A 51 0.85 0.50 -13.85
CA GLU A 51 1.86 -0.42 -14.39
C GLU A 51 3.04 0.32 -15.03
N LYS A 52 2.78 1.47 -15.64
CA LYS A 52 3.83 2.33 -16.21
C LYS A 52 4.60 3.05 -15.11
N ILE A 53 3.94 3.50 -14.04
CA ILE A 53 4.58 4.09 -12.85
C ILE A 53 5.55 3.08 -12.23
N GLU A 54 5.09 1.87 -11.93
CA GLU A 54 5.95 0.82 -11.37
C GLU A 54 7.13 0.50 -12.26
N ARG A 55 6.88 0.32 -13.57
CA ARG A 55 7.94 0.06 -14.56
C ARG A 55 8.96 1.20 -14.63
N HIS A 56 8.51 2.44 -14.54
CA HIS A 56 9.38 3.61 -14.55
C HIS A 56 10.22 3.69 -13.28
N ILE A 57 9.64 3.44 -12.10
CA ILE A 57 10.40 3.39 -10.85
C ILE A 57 11.47 2.29 -10.94
N MET A 58 11.12 1.10 -11.41
CA MET A 58 12.04 -0.02 -11.53
C MET A 58 13.22 0.27 -12.47
N LYS A 59 12.96 0.90 -13.62
CA LYS A 59 13.96 1.05 -14.70
C LYS A 59 14.70 2.39 -14.70
N SER A 60 13.99 3.47 -14.40
CA SER A 60 14.47 4.84 -14.61
C SER A 60 14.93 5.50 -13.31
N VAL A 61 14.42 5.06 -12.16
CA VAL A 61 14.76 5.67 -10.86
C VAL A 61 15.98 4.98 -10.24
N PRO A 62 17.01 5.72 -9.79
CA PRO A 62 18.19 5.15 -9.14
C PRO A 62 17.85 4.35 -7.88
N GLY A 63 18.30 3.10 -7.83
CA GLY A 63 17.99 2.16 -6.74
C GLY A 63 16.61 1.50 -6.83
N GLY A 64 15.78 1.87 -7.80
CA GLY A 64 14.43 1.34 -7.96
C GLY A 64 14.39 -0.16 -8.19
N HIS A 65 15.30 -0.71 -8.99
CA HIS A 65 15.41 -2.16 -9.24
C HIS A 65 15.58 -3.00 -7.95
N ASN A 66 16.19 -2.44 -6.89
CA ASN A 66 16.36 -3.14 -5.61
C ASN A 66 15.06 -3.27 -4.80
N LEU A 67 14.05 -2.48 -5.14
CA LEU A 67 12.75 -2.50 -4.46
C LEU A 67 11.81 -3.57 -5.05
N PHE A 68 12.01 -3.96 -6.31
CA PHE A 68 11.17 -4.94 -6.98
C PHE A 68 11.83 -6.32 -6.94
N VAL A 69 11.69 -7.00 -5.81
CA VAL A 69 12.16 -8.40 -5.67
C VAL A 69 11.10 -9.35 -6.23
N GLN A 70 11.53 -10.22 -7.16
CA GLN A 70 10.68 -11.26 -7.72
C GLN A 70 10.63 -12.47 -6.78
N ASP A 71 9.69 -12.46 -5.84
CA ASP A 71 9.42 -13.60 -4.97
C ASP A 71 8.05 -14.20 -5.30
N LYS A 72 8.07 -15.34 -6.01
CA LYS A 72 6.84 -16.03 -6.43
C LYS A 72 6.03 -16.60 -5.26
N GLU A 73 6.72 -17.10 -4.24
CA GLU A 73 6.07 -17.66 -3.05
C GLU A 73 5.30 -16.55 -2.34
N VAL A 74 5.95 -15.42 -2.14
CA VAL A 74 5.34 -14.30 -1.44
C VAL A 74 4.26 -13.63 -2.29
N ALA A 75 4.47 -13.46 -3.60
CA ALA A 75 3.46 -12.91 -4.51
C ALA A 75 2.16 -13.74 -4.46
N SER A 76 2.28 -15.07 -4.51
CA SER A 76 1.12 -15.97 -4.37
C SER A 76 0.50 -15.91 -2.98
N LEU A 77 1.33 -15.80 -1.94
CA LEU A 77 0.86 -15.70 -0.57
C LEU A 77 0.06 -14.42 -0.33
N ILE A 78 0.48 -13.25 -0.84
CA ILE A 78 -0.24 -11.99 -0.59
C ILE A 78 -1.42 -11.76 -1.56
N GLU A 79 -1.50 -12.56 -2.62
CA GLU A 79 -2.57 -12.47 -3.60
C GLU A 79 -3.94 -12.60 -2.92
N ASN A 80 -4.90 -11.78 -3.35
CA ASN A 80 -6.29 -11.78 -2.86
C ASN A 80 -6.47 -11.42 -1.36
N LEU A 81 -5.41 -11.11 -0.61
CA LEU A 81 -5.52 -10.71 0.79
C LEU A 81 -6.46 -9.50 0.95
N TYR A 82 -6.25 -8.47 0.14
CA TYR A 82 -7.09 -7.26 0.16
C TYR A 82 -8.54 -7.54 -0.23
N SER A 83 -8.77 -8.43 -1.20
CA SER A 83 -10.12 -8.84 -1.59
C SER A 83 -10.87 -9.52 -0.44
N LYS A 84 -10.19 -10.35 0.37
CA LYS A 84 -10.78 -10.96 1.56
C LYS A 84 -11.14 -9.91 2.62
N LEU A 85 -10.29 -8.92 2.83
CA LEU A 85 -10.61 -7.79 3.72
C LEU A 85 -11.86 -7.04 3.26
N LYS A 86 -11.95 -6.71 1.96
CA LYS A 86 -13.15 -6.05 1.40
C LYS A 86 -14.43 -6.85 1.69
N LEU A 87 -14.39 -8.17 1.55
CA LEU A 87 -15.55 -9.02 1.81
C LEU A 87 -16.02 -8.98 3.27
N VAL A 88 -15.10 -8.83 4.23
CA VAL A 88 -15.40 -8.65 5.66
C VAL A 88 -16.01 -7.27 5.94
N LEU A 89 -15.54 -6.23 5.24
CA LEU A 89 -16.02 -4.86 5.41
C LEU A 89 -17.44 -4.64 4.87
N VAL A 90 -17.86 -5.38 3.84
CA VAL A 90 -19.22 -5.27 3.27
C VAL A 90 -20.29 -5.72 4.28
N ARG A 91 -20.03 -6.80 5.01
CA ARG A 91 -20.92 -7.30 6.06
C ARG A 91 -20.13 -8.14 7.04
N LYS A 92 -20.38 -7.94 8.33
CA LYS A 92 -19.84 -8.79 9.39
C LYS A 92 -20.33 -10.23 9.20
N ASP A 93 -19.39 -11.10 8.90
CA ASP A 93 -19.59 -12.50 8.54
C ASP A 93 -18.43 -13.29 9.14
N GLU A 94 -18.77 -14.23 10.03
CA GLU A 94 -17.77 -14.98 10.79
C GLU A 94 -16.95 -15.91 9.90
N GLN A 95 -17.56 -16.46 8.84
CA GLN A 95 -16.85 -17.33 7.89
C GLN A 95 -15.82 -16.54 7.09
N LYS A 96 -16.18 -15.34 6.61
CA LYS A 96 -15.24 -14.45 5.91
C LYS A 96 -14.13 -13.95 6.83
N SER A 97 -14.47 -13.68 8.09
CA SER A 97 -13.52 -13.28 9.12
C SER A 97 -12.52 -14.40 9.42
N ALA A 98 -13.00 -15.64 9.57
CA ALA A 98 -12.16 -16.82 9.74
C ALA A 98 -11.25 -17.06 8.52
N ALA A 99 -11.77 -16.89 7.30
CA ALA A 99 -10.97 -17.02 6.08
C ALA A 99 -9.86 -15.98 5.94
N LEU A 100 -10.11 -14.73 6.40
CA LEU A 100 -9.09 -13.69 6.48
C LEU A 100 -8.05 -14.02 7.55
N ARG A 101 -8.48 -14.43 8.76
CA ARG A 101 -7.58 -14.84 9.85
C ARG A 101 -6.67 -16.01 9.46
N ALA A 102 -7.23 -17.04 8.82
CA ALA A 102 -6.45 -18.16 8.31
C ALA A 102 -5.42 -17.70 7.25
N HIS A 103 -5.74 -16.68 6.44
CA HIS A 103 -4.79 -16.11 5.51
C HIS A 103 -3.66 -15.37 6.24
N LEU A 104 -4.00 -14.52 7.21
CA LEU A 104 -3.02 -13.81 8.04
C LEU A 104 -2.09 -14.79 8.79
N GLY A 105 -2.60 -15.90 9.31
CA GLY A 105 -1.79 -16.94 9.95
C GLY A 105 -0.78 -17.60 9.00
N ARG A 106 -1.11 -17.73 7.70
CA ARG A 106 -0.13 -18.20 6.70
C ARG A 106 0.98 -17.18 6.44
N ILE A 107 0.67 -15.89 6.54
CA ILE A 107 1.66 -14.81 6.40
C ILE A 107 2.59 -14.79 7.61
N ASP A 108 2.02 -14.90 8.80
CA ASP A 108 2.74 -15.00 10.06
C ASP A 108 3.70 -16.19 10.06
N GLY A 109 3.22 -17.39 9.72
CA GLY A 109 4.06 -18.57 9.61
C GLY A 109 5.15 -18.48 8.52
N LEU A 110 4.96 -17.69 7.46
CA LEU A 110 6.05 -17.46 6.50
C LEU A 110 7.12 -16.53 7.09
N LEU A 111 6.70 -15.47 7.79
CA LEU A 111 7.61 -14.54 8.46
C LEU A 111 8.46 -15.25 9.51
N GLU A 112 7.84 -16.11 10.31
CA GLU A 112 8.51 -16.94 11.31
C GLU A 112 9.54 -17.86 10.66
N ARG A 113 9.14 -18.63 9.64
CA ARG A 113 10.05 -19.54 8.92
C ARG A 113 11.24 -18.83 8.26
N ARG A 114 11.04 -17.62 7.74
CA ARG A 114 12.10 -16.87 7.07
C ARG A 114 13.00 -16.13 8.05
N GLY A 115 12.56 -15.88 9.28
CA GLY A 115 13.30 -15.08 10.25
C GLY A 115 13.59 -13.65 9.77
N THR A 116 12.82 -13.15 8.80
CA THR A 116 13.06 -11.85 8.16
C THR A 116 12.14 -10.78 8.71
N ARG A 117 12.70 -9.59 8.95
CA ARG A 117 11.95 -8.41 9.42
C ARG A 117 10.89 -7.89 8.43
N LYS A 118 11.03 -8.16 7.13
CA LYS A 118 10.16 -7.62 6.07
C LYS A 118 9.79 -8.70 5.07
N ILE A 119 8.58 -8.57 4.52
CA ILE A 119 8.14 -9.32 3.34
C ILE A 119 8.48 -8.49 2.10
N PHE A 120 9.27 -9.04 1.17
CA PHE A 120 9.58 -8.38 -0.10
C PHE A 120 8.60 -8.85 -1.18
N VAL A 121 7.85 -7.92 -1.78
CA VAL A 121 6.91 -8.24 -2.88
C VAL A 121 6.88 -7.16 -3.93
N GLN A 122 6.83 -7.59 -5.18
CA GLN A 122 6.36 -6.79 -6.31
C GLN A 122 4.86 -6.49 -6.13
N ASN A 123 4.51 -5.27 -5.74
CA ASN A 123 3.13 -4.83 -5.47
C ASN A 123 2.26 -4.83 -6.74
N ASN A 124 1.74 -5.98 -7.19
CA ASN A 124 0.74 -6.04 -8.27
C ASN A 124 -0.69 -5.70 -7.80
N ASN A 125 -0.84 -4.99 -6.68
CA ASN A 125 -2.15 -4.79 -6.09
C ASN A 125 -2.87 -3.62 -6.81
N ARG A 126 -3.85 -3.96 -7.65
CA ARG A 126 -4.77 -2.97 -8.25
C ARG A 126 -5.45 -2.21 -7.11
N TYR A 127 -5.14 -0.92 -6.94
CA TYR A 127 -5.87 -0.04 -6.05
C TYR A 127 -7.33 0.04 -6.51
N VAL A 128 -8.19 -0.76 -5.88
CA VAL A 128 -9.64 -0.70 -6.11
C VAL A 128 -10.20 0.34 -5.15
N SER A 129 -10.94 1.30 -5.67
CA SER A 129 -11.66 2.31 -4.89
C SER A 129 -12.39 1.65 -3.73
N LEU A 130 -12.08 2.09 -2.50
CA LEU A 130 -12.89 1.75 -1.34
C LEU A 130 -14.33 2.22 -1.61
N GLN A 131 -15.31 1.35 -1.38
CA GLN A 131 -16.69 1.81 -1.27
C GLN A 131 -16.71 2.90 -0.20
N ALA A 132 -17.26 4.07 -0.54
CA ALA A 132 -17.33 5.21 0.35
C ALA A 132 -18.15 4.85 1.59
N LEU A 133 -17.47 4.38 2.65
CA LEU A 133 -18.02 4.37 4.00
C LEU A 133 -18.31 5.83 4.34
N LYS A 134 -19.59 6.18 4.40
CA LYS A 134 -20.00 7.53 4.80
C LYS A 134 -19.58 7.74 6.24
N MET A 135 -18.64 8.65 6.45
CA MET A 135 -18.28 9.11 7.78
C MET A 135 -19.47 9.82 8.42
N LYS A 136 -19.62 9.69 9.72
CA LYS A 136 -20.59 10.50 10.47
C LYS A 136 -20.00 11.91 10.61
N LYS A 137 -20.87 12.94 10.63
CA LYS A 137 -20.43 14.34 10.80
C LYS A 137 -19.50 14.58 12.00
N HIS A 138 -19.61 13.76 13.05
CA HIS A 138 -18.71 13.82 14.19
C HIS A 138 -17.28 13.44 13.82
N GLU A 139 -17.12 12.34 13.07
CA GLU A 139 -15.83 11.79 12.63
C GLU A 139 -15.10 12.75 11.65
N GLU A 140 -15.85 13.58 10.90
CA GLU A 140 -15.27 14.59 10.00
C GLU A 140 -14.58 15.76 10.72
N LEU A 141 -14.97 16.03 11.97
CA LEU A 141 -14.43 17.11 12.79
C LEU A 141 -13.38 16.62 13.81
N GLU A 142 -13.17 15.31 13.89
CA GLU A 142 -12.15 14.74 14.75
C GLU A 142 -10.76 15.10 14.23
N THR A 143 -9.83 15.32 15.17
CA THR A 143 -8.43 15.54 14.82
C THR A 143 -7.86 14.24 14.27
N PRO A 144 -7.09 14.27 13.17
CA PRO A 144 -6.49 13.06 12.61
C PRO A 144 -5.62 12.36 13.65
N THR A 145 -5.84 11.06 13.83
CA THR A 145 -5.04 10.21 14.72
C THR A 145 -4.46 9.03 13.95
N PHE A 146 -3.35 8.48 14.44
CA PHE A 146 -2.71 7.29 13.89
C PHE A 146 -2.73 6.17 14.93
N THR A 147 -3.34 5.03 14.61
CA THR A 147 -3.30 3.85 15.48
C THR A 147 -1.98 3.10 15.26
N THR A 148 -1.03 3.28 16.17
CA THR A 148 0.27 2.59 16.17
C THR A 148 0.45 1.66 17.37
N SER A 149 -0.63 1.39 18.13
CA SER A 149 -0.60 0.48 19.27
C SER A 149 -0.50 -0.98 18.82
N ILE A 150 0.38 -1.74 19.48
CA ILE A 150 0.49 -3.19 19.31
C ILE A 150 -0.13 -3.83 20.56
N PRO A 151 -1.09 -4.76 20.41
CA PRO A 151 -1.85 -5.31 21.55
C PRO A 151 -1.06 -6.29 22.41
N ILE A 152 0.16 -6.66 22.01
CA ILE A 152 1.06 -7.56 22.72
C ILE A 152 2.41 -6.87 22.93
N ASP A 153 3.08 -7.21 24.02
CA ASP A 153 4.48 -6.81 24.21
C ASP A 153 5.37 -7.69 23.33
N VAL A 154 5.92 -7.08 22.27
CA VAL A 154 6.81 -7.77 21.31
C VAL A 154 8.16 -8.13 21.95
N SER A 155 8.48 -7.57 23.13
CA SER A 155 9.73 -7.83 23.85
C SER A 155 9.83 -9.21 24.49
N GLU A 156 8.72 -9.87 24.85
CA GLU A 156 8.77 -11.15 25.60
C GLU A 156 9.10 -12.37 24.73
N ASN A 157 8.91 -12.27 23.41
CA ASN A 157 9.19 -13.38 22.48
C ASN A 157 10.66 -13.50 22.04
N SER A 158 11.57 -12.68 22.58
CA SER A 158 13.00 -12.72 22.22
C SER A 158 13.88 -13.57 23.17
N ASN A 159 13.29 -14.18 24.21
CA ASN A 159 13.99 -15.00 25.20
C ASN A 159 13.64 -16.51 25.14
N ALA A 160 13.08 -16.99 24.04
CA ALA A 160 12.84 -18.41 23.82
C ALA A 160 13.65 -18.90 22.60
N GLU A 161 14.97 -18.96 22.79
CA GLU A 161 15.94 -20.00 22.36
C GLU A 161 17.38 -19.48 22.41
#